data_AF-A0A7Y3J2U1-F1
#
_entry.id   AF-A0A7Y3J2U1-F1
#
_cell.length_a   1.000
_cell.length_b   1.000
_cell.length_c   1.000
_cell.angle_alpha   90.00
_cell.angle_beta   90.00
_cell.angle_gamma   90.00
#
_symmetry.space_group_name_H-M   'P 1'
#
loop_
_entity.id
_entity.type
_entity.pdbx_description
1 polymer ?
#
loop_
_entity_poly.entity_id
_entity_poly.type
_entity_poly.pdbx_seq_one_letter_code
_entity_poly.pdbx_strand_id
1 'polypeptide(L)' 'MTQAQIAQLIGIEQYLVSSYVTGRLHLSDDMLIRFAKALGASSDSILGLDGSEIEQLPLPKQKVLLQTIDGFLKGEGI' A
#
# COMPACT_ATOMS: atom_id res chain seq x y z
N MET A 1 -9.93 -0.88 14.30
CA MET A 1 -9.16 0.26 14.85
C MET A 1 -9.71 1.56 14.28
N THR A 2 -9.78 2.65 15.05
CA THR A 2 -10.34 3.94 14.63
C THR A 2 -9.25 4.97 14.32
N GLN A 3 -9.58 6.03 13.56
CA GLN A 3 -8.64 7.12 13.27
C GLN A 3 -8.14 7.83 14.55
N ALA A 4 -9.01 7.99 15.55
CA ALA A 4 -8.64 8.56 16.84
C ALA A 4 -7.63 7.69 17.60
N GLN A 5 -7.79 6.36 17.55
CA GLN A 5 -6.84 5.42 18.15
C GLN A 5 -5.47 5.46 17.46
N ILE A 6 -5.45 5.54 16.12
CA ILE A 6 -4.21 5.67 15.34
C ILE A 6 -3.51 6.99 15.66
N ALA A 7 -4.27 8.08 15.74
CA ALA A 7 -3.75 9.40 16.10
C ALA A 7 -3.05 9.37 17.46
N GLN A 8 -3.68 8.73 18.46
CA GLN A 8 -3.13 8.57 19.80
C GLN A 8 -1.87 7.68 19.83
N LEU A 9 -1.83 6.61 19.02
CA LEU A 9 -0.66 5.72 18.92
C LEU A 9 0.55 6.40 18.25
N ILE A 10 0.31 7.26 17.27
CA ILE A 10 1.34 7.95 16.49
C ILE A 10 1.77 9.27 17.15
N GLY A 11 0.94 9.82 18.03
CA GLY A 11 1.15 11.10 18.71
C GLY A 11 0.86 12.30 17.81
N ILE A 12 -0.17 12.23 16.97
CA ILE A 12 -0.62 13.32 16.09
C ILE A 12 -2.11 13.61 16.29
N GLU A 13 -2.55 14.76 15.80
CA GLU A 13 -3.96 15.12 15.80
C GLU A 13 -4.78 14.23 14.85
N GLN A 14 -6.02 13.88 15.22
CA GLN A 14 -6.87 13.00 14.42
C GLN A 14 -7.13 13.54 13.00
N TYR A 15 -7.27 14.85 12.84
CA TYR A 15 -7.50 15.45 11.52
C TYR A 15 -6.31 15.24 10.57
N LEU A 16 -5.09 15.11 11.10
CA LEU A 16 -3.90 14.81 10.31
C LEU A 16 -3.94 13.38 9.78
N VAL A 17 -4.38 12.41 10.60
CA VAL A 17 -4.62 11.02 10.15
C VAL A 17 -5.58 11.00 8.96
N SER A 18 -6.70 11.72 9.06
CA SER A 18 -7.66 11.84 7.96
C SER A 18 -7.04 12.44 6.69
N SER A 19 -6.19 13.46 6.85
CA SER A 19 -5.50 14.12 5.73
C SER A 19 -4.51 13.20 5.03
N TYR A 20 -3.79 12.34 5.77
CA TYR A 20 -2.92 11.32 5.19
C TYR A 20 -3.71 10.23 4.46
N VAL A 21 -4.77 9.70 5.09
CA VAL A 21 -5.60 8.63 4.50
C VAL A 21 -6.30 9.09 3.23
N THR A 22 -6.72 10.35 3.17
CA THR A 22 -7.38 10.92 1.98
C THR A 22 -6.39 11.43 0.93
N GLY A 23 -5.08 11.30 1.15
CA GLY A 23 -4.04 11.75 0.23
C GLY A 23 -3.89 13.27 0.12
N ARG A 24 -4.51 14.03 1.03
CA ARG A 24 -4.41 15.51 1.06
C ARG A 24 -3.07 15.99 1.58
N LEU A 25 -2.39 15.16 2.35
CA LEU A 25 -1.06 15.42 2.89
C LEU A 25 -0.10 14.34 2.40
N HIS A 26 1.06 14.76 1.91
CA HIS A 26 2.13 13.85 1.50
C HIS A 26 2.66 13.08 2.72
N LEU A 27 2.72 11.76 2.62
CA LEU A 27 3.22 10.89 3.67
C LEU A 27 4.76 10.86 3.64
N SER A 28 5.40 11.52 4.60
CA SER A 28 6.86 11.47 4.74
C SER A 28 7.35 10.13 5.29
N ASP A 29 8.64 9.84 5.11
CA ASP A 29 9.28 8.60 5.57
C ASP A 29 9.09 8.36 7.08
N ASP A 30 9.26 9.41 7.91
CA ASP A 30 9.06 9.29 9.37
C ASP A 30 7.61 8.93 9.70
N MET A 31 6.65 9.54 9.00
CA MET A 31 5.24 9.22 9.20
C MET A 31 4.91 7.81 8.74
N LEU A 32 5.43 7.37 7.60
CA LEU A 32 5.26 6.00 7.11
C LEU A 32 5.77 4.98 8.12
N ILE A 33 6.94 5.20 8.73
CA ILE A 33 7.50 4.33 9.78
C ILE A 33 6.58 4.30 11.00
N ARG A 34 6.05 5.45 11.43
CA ARG A 34 5.13 5.52 12.57
C ARG A 34 3.82 4.80 12.29
N PHE A 35 3.24 4.97 11.10
CA PHE A 35 2.05 4.25 10.68
C PHE A 35 2.32 2.74 10.62
N ALA A 36 3.43 2.30 10.02
CA ALA A 36 3.82 0.89 9.98
C ALA A 36 3.88 0.26 11.38
N LYS A 37 4.54 0.93 12.33
CA LYS A 37 4.64 0.48 13.73
C LYS A 37 3.29 0.48 14.44
N ALA A 38 2.48 1.53 14.29
CA ALA A 38 1.19 1.66 14.96
C ALA A 38 0.14 0.67 14.43
N LEU A 39 0.20 0.37 13.13
CA LEU A 39 -0.73 -0.54 12.45
C LEU A 39 -0.27 -2.01 12.49
N GLY A 40 1.00 -2.26 12.80
CA GLY A 40 1.59 -3.60 12.68
C GLY A 40 1.65 -4.09 11.23
N ALA A 41 1.78 -3.18 10.28
CA ALA A 41 1.79 -3.45 8.84
C ALA A 41 3.15 -3.09 8.22
N SER A 42 3.49 -3.72 7.09
CA SER A 42 4.68 -3.35 6.32
C SER A 42 4.45 -2.01 5.60
N SER A 43 5.56 -1.33 5.28
CA SER A 43 5.52 -0.14 4.42
C SER A 43 4.92 -0.45 3.05
N ASP A 44 5.24 -1.61 2.47
CA ASP A 44 4.68 -2.08 1.21
C ASP A 44 3.16 -2.17 1.26
N SER A 45 2.57 -2.74 2.33
CA SER A 45 1.11 -2.81 2.46
C SER A 45 0.47 -1.44 2.67
N ILE A 46 1.14 -0.50 3.34
CA ILE A 46 0.63 0.88 3.50
C ILE A 46 0.67 1.64 2.18
N LEU A 47 1.71 1.41 1.37
CA LEU A 47 1.91 2.07 0.06
C LEU A 47 1.20 1.35 -1.09
N GLY A 48 0.60 0.18 -0.86
CA GLY A 48 -0.03 -0.64 -1.90
C GLY A 48 0.96 -1.35 -2.83
N LEU A 49 2.18 -1.60 -2.37
CA LEU A 49 3.27 -2.24 -3.13
C LEU A 49 3.38 -3.75 -2.88
N ASP A 50 2.49 -4.33 -2.08
CA ASP A 50 2.53 -5.76 -1.71
C ASP A 50 1.98 -6.71 -2.79
N GLY A 51 1.58 -6.18 -3.96
CA GLY A 51 1.09 -6.98 -5.08
C GLY A 51 -0.35 -7.50 -4.90
N SER A 52 -1.04 -7.12 -3.82
CA SER A 52 -2.43 -7.50 -3.56
C SER A 52 -3.41 -7.05 -4.66
N GLU A 53 -3.06 -6.05 -5.47
CA GLU A 53 -3.86 -5.65 -6.65
C GLU A 53 -3.96 -6.77 -7.68
N ILE A 54 -2.87 -7.53 -7.90
CA ILE A 54 -2.87 -8.67 -8.82
C ILE A 54 -3.74 -9.78 -8.26
N GLU A 55 -3.67 -10.03 -6.94
CA GLU A 55 -4.46 -11.06 -6.26
C GLU A 55 -5.97 -10.78 -6.29
N GLN A 56 -6.37 -9.51 -6.39
CA GLN A 56 -7.78 -9.11 -6.53
C GLN A 56 -8.33 -9.26 -7.95
N LEU A 57 -7.47 -9.48 -8.96
CA LEU A 57 -7.94 -9.72 -10.32
C LEU A 57 -8.64 -11.08 -10.43
N PRO A 58 -9.66 -11.24 -11.29
CA PRO A 58 -10.18 -12.56 -11.64
C PRO A 58 -9.05 -13.48 -12.13
N LEU A 59 -9.05 -14.75 -11.68
CA LEU A 59 -8.01 -15.74 -12.02
C LEU A 59 -7.60 -15.77 -13.51
N PRO A 60 -8.53 -15.65 -14.49
CA PRO A 60 -8.14 -15.60 -15.90
C PRO A 60 -7.24 -14.40 -16.24
N LYS A 61 -7.50 -13.23 -15.65
CA LYS A 61 -6.69 -12.02 -15.86
C LYS A 61 -5.33 -12.11 -15.18
N GLN A 62 -5.27 -12.73 -13.99
CA GLN A 62 -3.99 -13.00 -13.31
C GLN A 62 -3.07 -13.84 -14.19
N LYS A 63 -3.60 -14.94 -14.76
CA LYS A 63 -2.81 -15.84 -15.62
C LYS A 63 -2.26 -15.14 -16.86
N VAL A 64 -3.09 -14.33 -17.53
CA VAL A 64 -2.67 -13.57 -18.72
C VAL A 64 -1.58 -12.55 -18.37
N LEU A 65 -1.72 -11.84 -17.25
CA LEU A 65 -0.72 -10.88 -16.79
C LEU A 65 0.63 -11.56 -16.52
N LEU A 66 0.62 -12.69 -15.79
CA LEU A 66 1.84 -13.46 -15.49
C LEU A 66 2.51 -13.97 -16.77
N GLN A 67 1.75 -14.48 -17.73
CA GLN A 67 2.29 -14.92 -19.02
C GLN A 67 2.93 -13.76 -19.81
N THR A 68 2.35 -12.56 -19.73
CA THR A 68 2.90 -11.36 -20.38
C THR A 68 4.21 -10.93 -19.73
N ILE A 69 4.29 -10.95 -18.39
CA ILE A 69 5.52 -10.66 -17.64
C ILE A 69 6.61 -11.67 -17.98
N ASP A 70 6.28 -12.97 -18.02
CA ASP A 70 7.22 -14.04 -18.37
C ASP A 70 7.80 -13.83 -19.79
N GLY A 71 6.95 -13.50 -20.76
CA GLY A 71 7.39 -13.19 -22.13
C GLY A 71 8.31 -11.96 -22.18
N PHE A 72 7.96 -10.90 -21.45
CA PHE A 72 8.79 -9.70 -21.35
C PHE A 72 10.17 -9.99 -20.74
N LEU A 73 10.22 -10.73 -19.63
CA LEU A 73 11.48 -11.07 -18.94
C LEU A 73 12.38 -12.00 -19.76
N LYS A 74 11.79 -12.85 -20.60
CA LYS A 74 12.53 -13.72 -21.54
C LYS A 74 13.03 -12.98 -22.78
N GLY A 75 12.67 -11.70 -22.94
CA GLY A 75 13.00 -10.92 -24.13
C GLY A 75 12.20 -11.34 -25.37
N GLU A 76 11.07 -12.03 -25.19
CA GLU A 76 10.15 -12.46 -26.25
C GLU A 76 9.19 -11.33 -26.68
N GLY A 77 9.68 -10.08 -26.70
CA GLY A 77 8.87 -8.91 -27.01
C GLY A 77 8.20 -8.99 -28.40
N ILE A 78 6.95 -8.53 -28.46
CA ILE A 78 6.06 -8.43 -29.64
C ILE A 78 6.76 -7.77 -30.83
#